data_AF-A0A537T0B4-F1
#
_entry.id   AF-A0A537T0B4-F1
#
_cell.length_a   1.000
_cell.length_b   1.000
_cell.length_c   1.000
_cell.angle_alpha   90.00
_cell.angle_beta   90.00
_cell.angle_gamma   90.00
#
_symmetry.space_group_name_H-M   'P 1'
#
loop_
_entity.id
_entity.type
_entity.pdbx_description
1 polymer ?
#
loop_
_entity_poly.entity_id
_entity_poly.type
_entity_poly.pdbx_seq_one_letter_code
_entity_poly.pdbx_strand_id
1 'polypeptide(L)'
;MSEQFALGRELALGYPKHPPLAMVVVRAWFSVFPTADWAYYLLAMSNVGLALWIAWRLSARFLDGEKRVLGLALLTLVPFFNFHGLKFNVNTILLPLWAATTLWFLRSFESRRVLDAALAGLFAAAAMYGKYWSIVLLLGLGVAALSDRRRAVYFSSAVPWVTIAVGTLALAPHLAWLIAKDFAPFSYAVTLHGEGSLAATLVASLGYLAGSAGYIAVPLLLVLFMARPSGAAAKDMAWPSSPERRLAAAAFWAVLLMPALIAPLAAVRLVSLWSMSAFTLLPVMLLSSPLVALTRRDFPS
;
A
#
# COMPACT_ATOMS: atom_id res chain seq x y z
N MET A 1 7.12 -15.02 -20.65
CA MET A 1 8.31 -14.50 -19.93
C MET A 1 8.08 -13.02 -19.63
N SER A 2 8.18 -12.59 -18.37
CA SER A 2 7.87 -11.20 -17.96
C SER A 2 9.03 -10.24 -18.24
N GLU A 3 8.73 -8.95 -18.42
CA GLU A 3 9.74 -7.88 -18.57
C GLU A 3 10.76 -7.88 -17.41
N GLN A 4 10.30 -8.13 -16.17
CA GLN A 4 11.16 -8.20 -14.99
C GLN A 4 12.16 -9.37 -15.05
N PHE A 5 11.77 -10.50 -15.64
CA PHE A 5 12.67 -11.64 -15.83
C PHE A 5 13.78 -11.33 -16.83
N ALA A 6 13.44 -10.69 -17.94
CA ALA A 6 14.43 -10.27 -18.93
C ALA A 6 15.41 -9.24 -18.34
N LEU A 7 14.88 -8.20 -17.68
CA LEU A 7 15.69 -7.15 -17.06
C LEU A 7 16.52 -7.65 -15.86
N GLY A 8 16.04 -8.65 -15.11
CA GLY A 8 16.75 -9.26 -13.98
C GLY A 8 18.02 -10.05 -14.37
N ARG A 9 18.25 -10.28 -15.66
CA ARG A 9 19.51 -10.88 -16.14
C ARG A 9 20.70 -9.93 -15.98
N GLU A 10 20.46 -8.63 -16.03
CA GLU A 10 21.46 -7.58 -15.90
C GLU A 10 21.03 -6.64 -14.78
N LEU A 11 21.47 -6.94 -13.55
CA LEU A 11 21.13 -6.12 -12.39
C LEU A 11 21.79 -4.75 -12.50
N ALA A 12 20.98 -3.71 -12.35
CA ALA A 12 21.41 -2.31 -12.34
C ALA A 12 20.81 -1.58 -11.13
N LEU A 13 21.36 -0.43 -10.79
CA LEU A 13 20.79 0.46 -9.78
C LEU A 13 19.48 1.12 -10.23
N GLY A 14 19.08 0.97 -11.49
CA GLY A 14 17.80 1.40 -12.04
C GLY A 14 17.66 1.04 -13.52
N TYR A 15 16.45 1.17 -14.06
CA TYR A 15 16.11 0.85 -15.45
C TYR A 15 15.31 1.99 -16.07
N PRO A 16 15.28 2.14 -17.41
CA PRO A 16 14.62 3.27 -18.07
C PRO A 16 13.15 3.49 -17.70
N LYS A 17 12.42 2.45 -17.27
CA LYS A 17 11.00 2.55 -16.90
C LYS A 17 10.74 2.35 -15.41
N HIS A 18 11.66 1.71 -14.69
CA HIS A 18 11.36 1.08 -13.42
C HIS A 18 12.52 1.17 -12.43
N PRO A 19 12.21 1.34 -11.13
CA PRO A 19 13.11 1.02 -10.04
C PRO A 19 13.56 -0.46 -10.05
N PRO A 20 14.70 -0.81 -9.43
CA PRO A 20 15.35 -2.10 -9.64
C PRO A 20 14.81 -3.27 -8.81
N LEU A 21 14.02 -3.05 -7.75
CA LEU A 21 13.76 -4.10 -6.75
C LEU A 21 13.02 -5.31 -7.32
N ALA A 22 12.06 -5.10 -8.21
CA ALA A 22 11.35 -6.22 -8.83
C ALA A 22 12.30 -7.12 -9.62
N MET A 23 13.29 -6.55 -10.31
CA MET A 23 14.29 -7.29 -11.07
C MET A 23 15.25 -8.04 -10.15
N VAL A 24 15.68 -7.41 -9.05
CA VAL A 24 16.51 -8.05 -8.02
C VAL A 24 15.79 -9.26 -7.41
N VAL A 25 14.52 -9.11 -7.04
CA VAL A 25 13.71 -10.20 -6.47
C VAL A 25 13.54 -11.35 -7.47
N VAL A 26 13.22 -11.04 -8.74
CA VAL A 26 13.09 -12.06 -9.78
C VAL A 26 14.42 -12.80 -10.01
N ARG A 27 15.55 -12.08 -10.07
CA ARG A 27 16.86 -12.70 -10.23
C ARG A 27 17.21 -13.62 -9.05
N ALA A 28 17.00 -13.15 -7.82
CA ALA A 28 17.26 -13.94 -6.62
C ALA A 28 16.35 -15.18 -6.53
N TRP A 29 15.10 -15.07 -6.99
CA TRP A 29 14.18 -16.21 -7.00
C TRP A 29 14.65 -17.31 -7.97
N PHE A 30 14.98 -16.93 -9.21
CA PHE A 30 15.41 -17.88 -10.25
C PHE A 30 16.87 -18.32 -10.16
N SER A 31 17.65 -17.80 -9.19
CA SER A 31 18.92 -18.44 -8.83
C SER A 31 18.73 -19.68 -7.96
N VAL A 32 17.53 -19.89 -7.40
CA VAL A 32 17.18 -21.04 -6.55
C VAL A 32 16.16 -21.94 -7.24
N PHE A 33 15.12 -21.35 -7.84
CA PHE A 33 14.05 -22.07 -8.54
C PHE A 33 14.33 -22.19 -10.05
N PRO A 34 13.84 -23.24 -10.73
CA PRO A 34 14.00 -23.37 -12.18
C PRO A 34 13.24 -22.27 -12.92
N THR A 35 13.70 -21.94 -14.13
CA THR A 35 12.99 -21.03 -15.04
C THR A 35 11.78 -21.75 -15.63
N ALA A 36 10.68 -21.77 -14.88
CA ALA A 36 9.42 -22.40 -15.25
C ALA A 36 8.23 -21.54 -14.80
N ASP A 37 7.10 -21.64 -15.51
CA ASP A 37 5.92 -20.82 -15.23
C ASP A 37 5.38 -21.05 -13.80
N TRP A 38 5.33 -22.31 -13.35
CA TRP A 38 4.89 -22.63 -11.98
C TRP A 38 5.76 -21.95 -10.91
N ALA A 39 7.07 -21.83 -11.15
CA ALA A 39 7.98 -21.17 -10.22
C ALA A 39 7.72 -19.65 -10.18
N TYR A 40 7.30 -19.06 -11.29
CA TYR A 40 6.92 -17.64 -11.34
C TYR A 40 5.57 -17.35 -10.68
N TYR A 41 4.59 -18.24 -10.85
CA TYR A 41 3.33 -18.19 -10.11
C TYR A 41 3.56 -18.37 -8.60
N LEU A 42 4.48 -19.25 -8.21
CA LEU A 42 4.87 -19.42 -6.81
C LEU A 42 5.48 -18.13 -6.24
N LEU A 43 6.40 -17.46 -6.95
CA LEU A 43 6.93 -16.15 -6.55
C LEU A 43 5.80 -15.14 -6.32
N ALA A 44 4.85 -15.07 -7.27
CA ALA A 44 3.72 -14.15 -7.20
C ALA A 44 2.85 -14.42 -5.96
N MET A 45 2.51 -15.69 -5.70
CA MET A 45 1.71 -16.09 -4.54
C MET A 45 2.47 -16.00 -3.21
N SER A 46 3.78 -16.22 -3.19
CA SER A 46 4.62 -15.94 -2.01
C SER A 46 4.64 -14.46 -1.66
N ASN A 47 4.72 -13.57 -2.67
CA ASN A 47 4.64 -12.12 -2.47
C ASN A 47 3.27 -11.68 -1.92
N VAL A 48 2.17 -12.24 -2.46
CA VAL A 48 0.81 -12.00 -1.94
C VAL A 48 0.64 -12.56 -0.52
N GLY A 49 1.11 -13.78 -0.27
CA GLY A 49 1.07 -14.41 1.05
C GLY A 49 1.84 -13.61 2.09
N LEU A 50 3.01 -13.05 1.73
CA LEU A 50 3.75 -12.13 2.57
C LEU A 50 2.95 -10.86 2.87
N ALA A 51 2.29 -10.27 1.86
CA ALA A 51 1.44 -9.09 2.07
C ALA A 51 0.28 -9.39 3.04
N LEU A 52 -0.41 -10.53 2.87
CA LEU A 52 -1.48 -10.99 3.74
C LEU A 52 -0.98 -11.27 5.16
N TRP A 53 0.20 -11.87 5.33
CA TRP A 53 0.81 -12.07 6.64
C TRP A 53 1.13 -10.74 7.34
N ILE A 54 1.67 -9.76 6.63
CA ILE A 54 1.93 -8.42 7.19
C ILE A 54 0.61 -7.72 7.53
N ALA A 55 -0.40 -7.80 6.66
CA ALA A 55 -1.74 -7.28 6.92
C ALA A 55 -2.34 -7.93 8.18
N TRP A 56 -2.20 -9.25 8.35
CA TRP A 56 -2.60 -9.95 9.57
C TRP A 56 -1.90 -9.39 10.81
N ARG A 57 -0.60 -9.12 10.76
CA ARG A 57 0.16 -8.51 11.87
C ARG A 57 -0.27 -7.07 12.15
N LEU A 58 -0.59 -6.31 11.12
CA LEU A 58 -1.07 -4.94 11.22
C LEU A 58 -2.47 -4.87 11.81
N SER A 59 -3.39 -5.71 11.34
CA SER A 59 -4.76 -5.81 11.84
C SER A 59 -4.84 -6.26 13.29
N ALA A 60 -3.86 -7.02 13.79
CA ALA A 60 -3.76 -7.46 15.19
C ALA A 60 -3.83 -6.32 16.22
N ARG A 61 -3.52 -5.11 15.79
CA ARG A 61 -3.50 -3.92 16.65
C ARG A 61 -4.87 -3.28 16.82
N PHE A 62 -5.84 -3.71 16.00
CA PHE A 62 -7.17 -3.11 15.92
C PHE A 62 -8.30 -4.14 15.94
N LEU A 63 -8.01 -5.39 15.58
CA LEU A 63 -8.98 -6.47 15.43
C LEU A 63 -8.53 -7.68 16.26
N ASP A 64 -9.44 -8.17 17.09
CA ASP A 64 -9.25 -9.37 17.91
C ASP A 64 -10.08 -10.55 17.40
N GLY A 65 -9.65 -11.77 17.74
CA GLY A 65 -10.39 -13.01 17.51
C GLY A 65 -10.93 -13.16 16.08
N GLU A 66 -12.24 -13.38 15.97
CA GLU A 66 -12.96 -13.63 14.71
C GLU A 66 -12.86 -12.45 13.73
N LYS A 67 -12.87 -11.20 14.22
CA LYS A 67 -12.75 -10.01 13.35
C LYS A 67 -11.43 -9.99 12.60
N ARG A 68 -10.35 -10.46 13.22
CA ARG A 68 -9.04 -10.51 12.58
C ARG A 68 -9.01 -11.56 11.47
N VAL A 69 -9.60 -12.73 11.72
CA VAL A 69 -9.73 -13.82 10.73
C VAL A 69 -10.60 -13.39 9.56
N LEU A 70 -11.79 -12.84 9.85
CA LEU A 70 -12.68 -12.28 8.83
C LEU A 70 -11.97 -11.17 8.05
N GLY A 71 -11.25 -10.29 8.73
CA GLY A 71 -10.49 -9.22 8.10
C GLY A 71 -9.49 -9.71 7.06
N LEU A 72 -8.75 -10.78 7.39
CA LEU A 72 -7.84 -11.41 6.43
C LEU A 72 -8.58 -12.06 5.27
N ALA A 73 -9.68 -12.78 5.55
CA ALA A 73 -10.53 -13.38 4.52
C ALA A 73 -11.10 -12.32 3.56
N LEU A 74 -11.55 -11.17 4.05
CA LEU A 74 -12.05 -10.06 3.23
C LEU A 74 -10.97 -9.52 2.28
N LEU A 75 -9.69 -9.44 2.72
CA LEU A 75 -8.60 -9.05 1.81
C LEU A 75 -8.42 -10.06 0.68
N THR A 76 -8.57 -11.36 0.93
CA THR A 76 -8.48 -12.38 -0.12
C THR A 76 -9.62 -12.30 -1.14
N LEU A 77 -10.69 -11.55 -0.87
CA LEU A 77 -11.77 -11.26 -1.82
C LEU A 77 -11.51 -10.02 -2.67
N VAL A 78 -10.52 -9.20 -2.29
CA VAL A 78 -10.05 -8.10 -3.14
C VAL A 78 -9.17 -8.68 -4.24
N PRO A 79 -9.45 -8.43 -5.55
CA PRO A 79 -8.78 -9.08 -6.67
C PRO A 79 -7.23 -9.05 -6.64
N PHE A 80 -6.67 -8.02 -6.01
CA PHE A 80 -5.24 -7.81 -5.85
C PHE A 80 -4.52 -8.84 -4.99
N PHE A 81 -5.22 -9.45 -4.03
CA PHE A 81 -4.67 -10.48 -3.15
C PHE A 81 -5.06 -11.90 -3.61
N ASN A 82 -5.60 -12.03 -4.82
CA ASN A 82 -5.89 -13.32 -5.45
C ASN A 82 -5.48 -13.30 -6.95
N PHE A 83 -6.44 -13.27 -7.87
CA PHE A 83 -6.35 -13.28 -9.31
C PHE A 83 -5.36 -12.26 -9.89
N HIS A 84 -5.45 -10.96 -9.57
CA HIS A 84 -4.46 -9.99 -10.07
C HIS A 84 -3.08 -10.21 -9.43
N GLY A 85 -3.04 -10.79 -8.23
CA GLY A 85 -1.82 -11.16 -7.54
C GLY A 85 -1.05 -12.31 -8.18
N LEU A 86 -1.67 -13.09 -9.09
CA LEU A 86 -1.03 -14.23 -9.79
C LEU A 86 0.11 -13.81 -10.72
N LYS A 87 0.23 -12.52 -11.04
CA LYS A 87 1.28 -12.01 -11.93
C LYS A 87 2.26 -11.12 -11.16
N PHE A 88 3.43 -11.67 -10.82
CA PHE A 88 4.49 -10.86 -10.22
C PHE A 88 4.99 -9.78 -11.18
N ASN A 89 4.95 -8.52 -10.75
CA ASN A 89 5.44 -7.34 -11.46
C ASN A 89 5.71 -6.16 -10.50
N VAL A 90 6.13 -5.01 -11.05
CA VAL A 90 6.44 -3.78 -10.28
C VAL A 90 5.26 -3.20 -9.48
N ASN A 91 4.01 -3.56 -9.79
CA ASN A 91 2.85 -3.18 -8.99
C ASN A 91 2.62 -4.16 -7.84
N THR A 92 2.70 -5.47 -8.09
CA THR A 92 2.38 -6.47 -7.05
C THR A 92 3.46 -6.53 -5.98
N ILE A 93 4.72 -6.22 -6.29
CA ILE A 93 5.78 -6.10 -5.28
C ILE A 93 5.45 -5.02 -4.22
N LEU A 94 4.61 -4.05 -4.55
CA LEU A 94 4.20 -3.01 -3.61
C LEU A 94 3.24 -3.53 -2.54
N LEU A 95 2.53 -4.64 -2.77
CA LEU A 95 1.58 -5.19 -1.80
C LEU A 95 2.22 -5.41 -0.41
N PRO A 96 3.29 -6.21 -0.27
CA PRO A 96 3.94 -6.38 1.03
C PRO A 96 4.71 -5.12 1.47
N LEU A 97 5.27 -4.34 0.55
CA LEU A 97 6.10 -3.18 0.88
C LEU A 97 5.27 -2.03 1.46
N TRP A 98 4.10 -1.74 0.89
CA TRP A 98 3.17 -0.75 1.43
C TRP A 98 2.62 -1.23 2.76
N ALA A 99 2.23 -2.51 2.87
CA ALA A 99 1.78 -3.09 4.14
C ALA A 99 2.83 -2.97 5.25
N ALA A 100 4.10 -3.28 4.94
CA ALA A 100 5.21 -3.18 5.89
C ALA A 100 5.47 -1.73 6.29
N THR A 101 5.54 -0.82 5.32
CA THR A 101 5.77 0.61 5.55
C THR A 101 4.69 1.18 6.46
N THR A 102 3.41 0.89 6.19
CA THR A 102 2.29 1.32 7.03
C THR A 102 2.36 0.70 8.42
N LEU A 103 2.68 -0.60 8.54
CA LEU A 103 2.82 -1.27 9.84
C LEU A 103 3.86 -0.57 10.72
N TRP A 104 5.07 -0.39 10.19
CA TRP A 104 6.17 0.18 10.96
C TRP A 104 5.99 1.67 11.20
N PHE A 105 5.39 2.42 10.25
CA PHE A 105 5.01 3.81 10.46
C PHE A 105 4.05 3.96 11.64
N LEU A 106 2.95 3.21 11.66
CA LEU A 106 1.97 3.31 12.74
C LEU A 106 2.59 2.90 14.09
N ARG A 107 3.44 1.87 14.11
CA ARG A 107 4.18 1.47 15.32
C ARG A 107 5.17 2.54 15.79
N SER A 108 5.91 3.15 14.87
CA SER A 108 6.83 4.25 15.15
C SER A 108 6.08 5.44 15.76
N PHE A 109 4.94 5.81 15.16
CA PHE A 109 4.11 6.92 15.63
C PHE A 109 3.62 6.72 17.06
N GLU A 110 3.08 5.54 17.37
CA GLU A 110 2.51 5.26 18.69
C GLU A 110 3.57 5.02 19.75
N SER A 111 4.52 4.13 19.48
CA SER A 111 5.49 3.64 20.47
C SER A 111 6.73 4.51 20.61
N ARG A 112 7.02 5.35 19.62
CA ARG A 112 8.24 6.18 19.55
C ARG A 112 9.54 5.37 19.72
N ARG A 113 9.54 4.10 19.32
CA ARG A 113 10.74 3.24 19.31
C ARG A 113 11.58 3.51 18.06
N VAL A 114 12.88 3.70 18.25
CA VAL A 114 13.86 3.95 17.17
C VAL A 114 13.91 2.80 16.16
N LEU A 115 13.79 1.54 16.62
CA LEU A 115 13.78 0.38 15.71
C LEU A 115 12.56 0.40 14.78
N ASP A 116 11.36 0.68 15.31
CA ASP A 116 10.15 0.77 14.49
C ASP A 116 10.28 1.90 13.45
N ALA A 117 10.92 3.01 13.84
CA ALA A 117 11.22 4.14 12.95
C ALA A 117 12.23 3.79 11.84
N ALA A 118 13.32 3.12 12.19
CA ALA A 118 14.32 2.68 11.21
C ALA A 118 13.72 1.69 10.21
N LEU A 119 12.90 0.74 10.68
CA LEU A 119 12.17 -0.19 9.81
C LEU A 119 11.18 0.55 8.91
N ALA A 120 10.45 1.55 9.43
CA ALA A 120 9.57 2.37 8.60
C ALA A 120 10.33 3.07 7.47
N GLY A 121 11.51 3.64 7.77
CA GLY A 121 12.37 4.28 6.77
C GLY A 121 12.90 3.29 5.73
N LEU A 122 13.37 2.12 6.17
CA LEU A 122 13.90 1.08 5.30
C LEU A 122 12.82 0.54 4.33
N PHE A 123 11.62 0.26 4.84
CA PHE A 123 10.51 -0.22 4.00
C PHE A 123 9.96 0.89 3.10
N ALA A 124 9.97 2.15 3.53
CA ALA A 124 9.66 3.29 2.67
C ALA A 124 10.62 3.39 1.49
N ALA A 125 11.94 3.25 1.73
CA ALA A 125 12.94 3.19 0.67
C ALA A 125 12.70 1.99 -0.25
N ALA A 126 12.48 0.80 0.32
CA ALA A 126 12.17 -0.41 -0.45
C ALA A 126 10.92 -0.24 -1.33
N ALA A 127 9.86 0.41 -0.84
CA ALA A 127 8.67 0.72 -1.62
C ALA A 127 9.00 1.65 -2.81
N MET A 128 9.86 2.65 -2.63
CA MET A 128 10.35 3.51 -3.72
C MET A 128 11.21 2.73 -4.72
N TYR A 129 12.06 1.82 -4.24
CA TYR A 129 12.82 0.86 -5.07
C TYR A 129 11.93 -0.16 -5.79
N GLY A 130 10.69 -0.37 -5.35
CA GLY A 130 9.69 -1.19 -6.05
C GLY A 130 9.01 -0.42 -7.17
N LYS A 131 8.53 0.79 -6.87
CA LYS A 131 7.89 1.69 -7.85
C LYS A 131 7.86 3.12 -7.29
N TYR A 132 8.18 4.12 -8.12
CA TYR A 132 8.11 5.54 -7.72
C TYR A 132 6.71 5.98 -7.28
N TRP A 133 5.67 5.27 -7.73
CA TRP A 133 4.29 5.45 -7.27
C TRP A 133 4.14 5.40 -5.74
N SER A 134 5.05 4.72 -5.04
CA SER A 134 5.11 4.68 -3.58
C SER A 134 5.27 6.06 -2.93
N ILE A 135 5.60 7.12 -3.67
CA ILE A 135 5.55 8.49 -3.16
C ILE A 135 4.17 8.85 -2.62
N VAL A 136 3.10 8.33 -3.21
CA VAL A 136 1.72 8.52 -2.74
C VAL A 136 1.53 7.95 -1.34
N LEU A 137 2.10 6.76 -1.07
CA LEU A 137 2.08 6.18 0.27
C LEU A 137 2.77 7.12 1.26
N LEU A 138 3.99 7.58 0.95
CA LEU A 138 4.78 8.41 1.86
C LEU A 138 4.10 9.74 2.16
N LEU A 139 3.57 10.40 1.13
CA LEU A 139 2.79 11.63 1.30
C LEU A 139 1.51 11.37 2.12
N GLY A 140 0.79 10.28 1.85
CA GLY A 140 -0.41 9.91 2.59
C GLY A 140 -0.15 9.65 4.07
N LEU A 141 0.93 8.92 4.40
CA LEU A 141 1.35 8.70 5.80
C LEU A 141 1.83 10.01 6.46
N GLY A 142 2.52 10.88 5.72
CA GLY A 142 2.89 12.21 6.19
C GLY A 142 1.68 13.08 6.52
N VAL A 143 0.68 13.12 5.64
CA VAL A 143 -0.61 13.81 5.89
C VAL A 143 -1.31 13.23 7.11
N ALA A 144 -1.34 11.89 7.26
CA ALA A 144 -1.92 11.25 8.43
C ALA A 144 -1.22 11.68 9.73
N ALA A 145 0.12 11.71 9.76
CA ALA A 145 0.89 12.17 10.90
C ALA A 145 0.63 13.65 11.24
N LEU A 146 0.55 14.52 10.23
CA LEU A 146 0.29 15.96 10.39
C LEU A 146 -1.16 16.26 10.82
N SER A 147 -2.09 15.39 10.45
CA SER A 147 -3.52 15.54 10.79
C SER A 147 -3.85 15.01 12.20
N ASP A 148 -3.01 14.15 12.79
CA ASP A 148 -3.23 13.60 14.11
C ASP A 148 -3.02 14.65 15.21
N ARG A 149 -3.88 14.64 16.24
CA ARG A 149 -3.80 15.57 17.38
C ARG A 149 -2.51 15.41 18.19
N ARG A 150 -1.89 14.23 18.14
CA ARG A 150 -0.64 13.88 18.82
C ARG A 150 0.61 14.27 18.02
N ARG A 151 0.46 14.93 16.87
CA ARG A 151 1.58 15.31 15.98
C ARG A 151 2.71 16.04 16.70
N ALA A 152 2.40 16.95 17.63
CA ALA A 152 3.42 17.75 18.30
C ALA A 152 4.38 16.86 19.11
N VAL A 153 3.84 15.85 19.79
CA VAL A 153 4.61 14.84 20.54
C VAL A 153 5.41 13.94 19.61
N TYR A 154 4.86 13.60 18.45
CA TYR A 154 5.56 12.79 17.45
C TYR A 154 6.75 13.55 16.85
N PHE A 155 6.53 14.78 16.37
CA PHE A 155 7.55 15.59 15.70
C PHE A 155 8.60 16.20 16.64
N SER A 156 8.31 16.31 17.94
CA SER A 156 9.32 16.69 18.94
C SER A 156 10.25 15.54 19.34
N SER A 157 9.93 14.30 18.98
CA SER A 157 10.77 13.13 19.25
C SER A 157 11.76 12.85 18.11
N ALA A 158 12.72 11.96 18.36
CA ALA A 158 13.71 11.58 17.34
C ALA A 158 13.15 10.69 16.21
N VAL A 159 12.03 9.97 16.44
CA VAL A 159 11.61 8.89 15.52
C VAL A 159 11.19 9.32 14.10
N PRO A 160 10.49 10.44 13.84
CA PRO A 160 10.25 10.85 12.45
C PRO A 160 11.56 11.15 11.71
N TRP A 161 12.54 11.74 12.41
CA TRP A 161 13.83 12.09 11.83
C TRP A 161 14.68 10.84 11.56
N VAL A 162 14.65 9.85 12.46
CA VAL A 162 15.26 8.52 12.21
C VAL A 162 14.63 7.86 10.98
N THR A 163 13.30 7.91 10.86
CA THR A 163 12.58 7.36 9.70
C THR A 163 13.07 8.01 8.40
N ILE A 164 13.16 9.34 8.37
CA ILE A 164 13.64 10.11 7.21
C ILE A 164 15.11 9.81 6.92
N ALA A 165 15.97 9.77 7.93
CA ALA A 165 17.40 9.53 7.77
C ALA A 165 17.67 8.13 7.21
N VAL A 166 17.09 7.10 7.81
CA VAL A 166 17.26 5.71 7.35
C VAL A 166 16.69 5.51 5.95
N GLY A 167 15.50 6.06 5.67
CA GLY A 167 14.91 5.98 4.33
C GLY A 167 15.75 6.68 3.27
N THR A 168 16.24 7.89 3.57
CA THR A 168 17.09 8.66 2.65
C THR A 168 18.41 7.95 2.40
N LEU A 169 19.08 7.45 3.45
CA LEU A 169 20.35 6.73 3.32
C LEU A 169 20.19 5.43 2.51
N ALA A 170 19.12 4.67 2.75
CA ALA A 170 18.84 3.46 1.98
C ALA A 170 18.53 3.76 0.50
N LEU A 171 17.84 4.88 0.22
CA LEU A 171 17.51 5.29 -1.15
C LEU A 171 18.66 6.01 -1.86
N ALA A 172 19.67 6.50 -1.14
CA ALA A 172 20.74 7.33 -1.67
C ALA A 172 21.48 6.75 -2.90
N PRO A 173 21.84 5.44 -2.94
CA PRO A 173 22.47 4.86 -4.14
C PRO A 173 21.60 4.99 -5.40
N HIS A 174 20.29 4.85 -5.26
CA HIS A 174 19.35 5.00 -6.37
C HIS A 174 19.13 6.46 -6.77
N LEU A 175 19.11 7.38 -5.81
CA LEU A 175 19.05 8.81 -6.10
C LEU A 175 20.28 9.27 -6.88
N ALA A 176 21.47 8.81 -6.49
CA ALA A 176 22.70 9.08 -7.23
C ALA A 176 22.63 8.51 -8.66
N TRP A 177 22.09 7.30 -8.84
CA TRP A 177 21.88 6.73 -10.17
C TRP A 177 20.87 7.54 -11.00
N LEU A 178 19.77 8.01 -10.40
CA LEU A 178 18.78 8.85 -11.07
C LEU A 178 19.38 10.16 -11.58
N ILE A 179 20.19 10.83 -10.75
CA ILE A 179 20.91 12.05 -11.11
C ILE A 179 21.87 11.77 -12.27
N ALA A 180 22.66 10.69 -12.18
CA ALA A 180 23.60 10.30 -13.23
C ALA A 180 22.95 9.85 -14.55
N LYS A 181 21.62 9.68 -14.56
CA LYS A 181 20.81 9.31 -15.73
C LYS A 181 19.76 10.36 -16.08
N ASP A 182 19.97 11.60 -15.63
CA ASP A 182 19.11 12.76 -15.93
C ASP A 182 17.62 12.49 -15.66
N PHE A 183 17.34 11.73 -14.61
CA PHE A 183 15.99 11.33 -14.22
C PHE A 183 15.18 10.67 -15.36
N ALA A 184 15.84 9.97 -16.29
CA ALA A 184 15.21 9.36 -17.47
C ALA A 184 13.89 8.58 -17.21
N PRO A 185 13.73 7.83 -16.11
CA PRO A 185 12.45 7.17 -15.82
C PRO A 185 11.26 8.10 -15.62
N PHE A 186 11.49 9.32 -15.12
CA PHE A 186 10.43 10.31 -14.96
C PHE A 186 10.02 10.91 -16.30
N SER A 187 10.98 11.19 -17.18
CA SER A 187 10.70 11.63 -18.56
C SER A 187 9.86 10.61 -19.32
N TYR A 188 10.16 9.31 -19.16
CA TYR A 188 9.35 8.23 -19.73
C TYR A 188 7.93 8.18 -19.14
N ALA A 189 7.77 8.41 -17.83
CA ALA A 189 6.45 8.44 -17.20
C ALA A 189 5.60 9.63 -17.68
N VAL A 190 6.21 10.79 -17.88
CA VAL A 190 5.53 11.98 -18.40
C VAL A 190 5.03 11.73 -19.82
N THR A 191 5.83 11.19 -20.72
CA THR A 191 5.37 10.91 -22.11
C THR A 191 4.25 9.86 -22.16
N LEU A 192 4.23 8.91 -21.23
CA LEU A 192 3.22 7.85 -21.22
C LEU A 192 1.90 8.26 -20.53
N HIS A 193 1.96 9.15 -19.53
CA HIS A 193 0.83 9.44 -18.63
C HIS A 193 0.48 10.93 -18.48
N GLY A 194 1.39 11.83 -18.86
CA GLY A 194 1.32 13.27 -18.62
C GLY A 194 1.05 14.05 -19.90
N GLU A 195 -0.20 14.05 -20.36
CA GLU A 195 -0.67 14.84 -21.52
C GLU A 195 -2.22 14.90 -21.55
N GLY A 196 -2.86 14.75 -20.39
CA GLY A 196 -4.32 14.80 -20.30
C GLY A 196 -4.82 16.24 -20.16
N SER A 197 -5.85 16.62 -20.92
CA SER A 197 -6.62 17.83 -20.61
C SER A 197 -7.18 17.75 -19.18
N LEU A 198 -7.48 18.91 -18.56
CA LEU A 198 -8.08 18.95 -17.21
C LEU A 198 -9.33 18.08 -17.12
N ALA A 199 -10.19 18.11 -18.15
CA ALA A 199 -11.38 17.26 -18.21
C ALA A 199 -11.00 15.76 -18.23
N ALA A 200 -10.02 15.37 -19.04
CA ALA A 200 -9.58 13.96 -19.12
C ALA A 200 -8.98 13.45 -17.81
N THR A 201 -8.22 14.28 -17.09
CA THR A 201 -7.61 13.91 -15.81
C THR A 201 -8.62 13.85 -14.67
N LEU A 202 -9.64 14.73 -14.67
CA LEU A 202 -10.78 14.63 -13.75
C LEU A 202 -11.58 13.34 -13.98
N VAL A 203 -11.90 13.02 -15.24
CA VAL A 203 -12.59 11.76 -15.59
C VAL A 203 -11.76 10.55 -15.15
N ALA A 204 -10.44 10.57 -15.39
CA ALA A 204 -9.55 9.50 -14.95
C ALA A 204 -9.50 9.37 -13.41
N SER A 205 -9.56 10.49 -12.69
CA SER A 205 -9.58 10.52 -11.22
C SER A 205 -10.89 9.94 -10.66
N LEU A 206 -12.03 10.29 -11.26
CA LEU A 206 -13.31 9.67 -10.93
C LEU A 206 -13.32 8.17 -11.25
N GLY A 207 -12.77 7.77 -12.40
CA GLY A 207 -12.61 6.37 -12.79
C GLY A 207 -11.71 5.59 -11.84
N TYR A 208 -10.63 6.20 -11.34
CA TYR A 208 -9.77 5.63 -10.31
C TYR A 208 -10.55 5.37 -9.01
N LEU A 209 -11.34 6.34 -8.53
CA LEU A 209 -12.14 6.19 -7.31
C LEU A 209 -13.26 5.16 -7.48
N ALA A 210 -14.01 5.23 -8.58
CA ALA A 210 -15.08 4.29 -8.89
C ALA A 210 -14.55 2.86 -9.04
N GLY A 211 -13.44 2.66 -9.76
CA GLY A 211 -12.79 1.37 -9.87
C GLY A 211 -12.25 0.87 -8.53
N SER A 212 -11.69 1.75 -7.70
CA SER A 212 -11.25 1.42 -6.34
C SER A 212 -12.40 0.93 -5.46
N ALA A 213 -13.57 1.58 -5.54
CA ALA A 213 -14.78 1.11 -4.87
C ALA A 213 -15.25 -0.26 -5.43
N GLY A 214 -15.17 -0.44 -6.75
CA GLY A 214 -15.47 -1.72 -7.41
C GLY A 214 -14.61 -2.87 -6.90
N TYR A 215 -13.30 -2.66 -6.72
CA TYR A 215 -12.37 -3.68 -6.22
C TYR A 215 -12.68 -4.17 -4.79
N ILE A 216 -13.37 -3.35 -3.99
CA ILE A 216 -13.75 -3.70 -2.61
C ILE A 216 -15.25 -3.95 -2.43
N ALA A 217 -16.04 -3.94 -3.51
CA ALA A 217 -17.49 -4.04 -3.43
C ALA A 217 -17.93 -5.35 -2.75
N VAL A 218 -17.33 -6.48 -3.11
CA VAL A 218 -17.63 -7.79 -2.51
C VAL A 218 -17.36 -7.81 -1.01
N PRO A 219 -16.14 -7.52 -0.51
CA PRO A 219 -15.90 -7.53 0.94
C PRO A 219 -16.73 -6.49 1.68
N LEU A 220 -17.00 -5.31 1.08
CA LEU A 220 -17.86 -4.29 1.68
C LEU A 220 -19.30 -4.79 1.85
N LEU A 221 -19.90 -5.34 0.79
CA LEU A 221 -21.28 -5.84 0.81
C LEU A 221 -21.43 -7.01 1.80
N LEU A 222 -20.43 -7.89 1.89
CA LEU A 222 -20.44 -8.97 2.88
C LEU A 222 -20.47 -8.43 4.32
N VAL A 223 -19.65 -7.43 4.64
CA VAL A 223 -19.68 -6.80 5.98
C VAL A 223 -21.02 -6.11 6.24
N LEU A 224 -21.56 -5.39 5.25
CA LEU A 224 -22.88 -4.76 5.39
C LEU A 224 -23.99 -5.78 5.63
N PHE A 225 -23.95 -6.93 4.95
CA PHE A 225 -24.91 -8.00 5.12
C PHE A 225 -24.80 -8.71 6.47
N MET A 226 -23.58 -9.06 6.89
CA MET A 226 -23.30 -9.81 8.11
C MET A 226 -23.47 -8.96 9.38
N ALA A 227 -22.87 -7.76 9.40
CA ALA A 227 -22.83 -6.92 10.60
C ALA A 227 -23.98 -5.91 10.70
N ARG A 228 -24.66 -5.61 9.57
CA ARG A 228 -25.78 -4.65 9.47
C ARG A 228 -25.53 -3.38 10.30
N PRO A 229 -24.42 -2.66 10.04
CA PRO A 229 -23.99 -1.58 10.91
C PRO A 229 -25.04 -0.47 10.97
N SER A 230 -25.35 -0.01 12.18
CA SER A 230 -26.18 1.19 12.37
C SER A 230 -25.50 2.41 11.73
N GLY A 231 -26.25 3.50 11.52
CA GLY A 231 -25.67 4.75 11.02
C GLY A 231 -24.51 5.28 11.90
N ALA A 232 -24.56 5.04 13.21
CA ALA A 232 -23.46 5.37 14.12
C ALA A 232 -22.23 4.47 13.90
N ALA A 233 -22.43 3.16 13.72
CA ALA A 233 -21.35 2.23 13.39
C ALA A 233 -20.70 2.56 12.05
N ALA A 234 -21.48 2.87 11.00
CA ALA A 234 -20.97 3.26 9.70
C ALA A 234 -20.13 4.56 9.76
N LYS A 235 -20.57 5.56 10.54
CA LYS A 235 -19.79 6.79 10.79
C LYS A 235 -18.48 6.48 11.51
N ASP A 236 -18.50 5.62 12.53
CA ASP A 236 -17.30 5.22 13.27
C ASP A 236 -16.36 4.32 12.45
N MET A 237 -16.87 3.50 11.52
CA MET A 237 -16.08 2.75 10.55
C MET A 237 -15.33 3.70 9.61
N ALA A 238 -16.03 4.69 9.03
CA ALA A 238 -15.43 5.63 8.09
C ALA A 238 -14.44 6.59 8.76
N TRP A 239 -14.79 7.08 9.96
CA TRP A 239 -14.00 8.08 10.68
C TRP A 239 -14.06 7.80 12.21
N PRO A 240 -13.20 6.91 12.75
CA PRO A 240 -13.17 6.48 14.16
C PRO A 240 -12.81 7.53 15.22
N SER A 241 -13.52 7.62 16.34
CA SER A 241 -13.22 8.63 17.38
C SER A 241 -11.90 8.41 18.15
N SER A 242 -11.49 7.16 18.38
CA SER A 242 -10.27 6.82 19.13
C SER A 242 -8.99 7.25 18.37
N PRO A 243 -7.99 7.84 19.03
CA PRO A 243 -6.78 8.36 18.37
C PRO A 243 -6.04 7.36 17.48
N GLU A 244 -5.86 6.12 17.94
CA GLU A 244 -5.12 5.07 17.23
C GLU A 244 -5.84 4.67 15.92
N ARG A 245 -7.15 4.40 16.00
CA ARG A 245 -7.97 4.11 14.82
C ARG A 245 -8.12 5.34 13.90
N ARG A 246 -8.15 6.55 14.47
CA ARG A 246 -8.19 7.81 13.71
C ARG A 246 -6.94 7.97 12.84
N LEU A 247 -5.75 7.67 13.37
CA LEU A 247 -4.50 7.69 12.61
C LEU A 247 -4.52 6.67 11.46
N ALA A 248 -4.97 5.45 11.75
CA ALA A 248 -5.12 4.42 10.74
C ALA A 248 -6.11 4.82 9.63
N ALA A 249 -7.26 5.41 10.00
CA ALA A 249 -8.23 5.93 9.05
C ALA A 249 -7.68 7.09 8.22
N ALA A 250 -6.96 8.04 8.84
CA ALA A 250 -6.30 9.13 8.14
C ALA A 250 -5.26 8.59 7.13
N ALA A 251 -4.46 7.60 7.52
CA ALA A 251 -3.52 6.93 6.63
C ALA A 251 -4.22 6.23 5.46
N PHE A 252 -5.27 5.45 5.72
CA PHE A 252 -6.05 4.79 4.67
C PHE A 252 -6.63 5.79 3.67
N TRP A 253 -7.36 6.80 4.16
CA TRP A 253 -8.01 7.78 3.29
C TRP A 253 -7.03 8.69 2.57
N ALA A 254 -5.97 9.17 3.24
CA ALA A 254 -4.98 10.01 2.60
C ALA A 254 -4.26 9.26 1.47
N VAL A 255 -3.84 8.01 1.71
CA VAL A 255 -3.19 7.19 0.68
C VAL A 255 -4.13 6.87 -0.49
N LEU A 256 -5.41 6.58 -0.21
CA LEU A 256 -6.38 6.24 -1.25
C LEU A 256 -6.82 7.46 -2.08
N LEU A 257 -7.10 8.60 -1.44
CA LEU A 257 -7.72 9.77 -2.08
C LEU A 257 -6.71 10.73 -2.71
N MET A 258 -5.50 10.82 -2.15
CA MET A 258 -4.48 11.76 -2.62
C MET A 258 -4.15 11.65 -4.11
N PRO A 259 -4.05 10.45 -4.73
CA PRO A 259 -3.91 10.33 -6.18
C PRO A 259 -4.94 11.14 -6.95
N ALA A 260 -6.22 10.99 -6.62
CA ALA A 260 -7.32 11.65 -7.32
C ALA A 260 -7.32 13.18 -7.14
N LEU A 261 -6.70 13.68 -6.06
CA LEU A 261 -6.54 15.11 -5.81
C LEU A 261 -5.34 15.71 -6.55
N ILE A 262 -4.22 14.97 -6.63
CA ILE A 262 -2.98 15.45 -7.25
C ILE A 262 -3.01 15.29 -8.77
N ALA A 263 -3.60 14.21 -9.29
CA ALA A 263 -3.54 13.87 -10.70
C ALA A 263 -4.05 14.97 -11.66
N PRO A 264 -5.16 15.68 -11.36
CA PRO A 264 -5.59 16.82 -12.18
C PRO A 264 -4.59 17.99 -12.20
N LEU A 265 -3.92 18.23 -11.06
CA LEU A 265 -2.91 19.29 -10.93
C LEU A 265 -1.59 18.93 -11.64
N ALA A 266 -1.27 17.64 -11.71
CA ALA A 266 -0.06 17.12 -12.34
C ALA A 266 -0.27 16.72 -13.82
N ALA A 267 -1.47 16.94 -14.38
CA ALA A 267 -1.87 16.51 -15.73
C ALA A 267 -1.72 14.99 -15.98
N VAL A 268 -1.84 14.17 -14.92
CA VAL A 268 -1.64 12.72 -14.98
C VAL A 268 -2.97 11.99 -15.13
N ARG A 269 -3.06 11.03 -16.05
CA ARG A 269 -4.22 10.15 -16.18
C ARG A 269 -4.08 8.90 -15.30
N LEU A 270 -4.89 8.82 -14.25
CA LEU A 270 -4.93 7.66 -13.36
C LEU A 270 -5.62 6.45 -13.99
N VAL A 271 -5.24 5.28 -13.49
CA VAL A 271 -5.99 4.03 -13.68
C VAL A 271 -6.26 3.41 -12.31
N SER A 272 -7.43 2.79 -12.14
CA SER A 272 -7.86 2.22 -10.85
C SER A 272 -6.89 1.16 -10.31
N LEU A 273 -6.15 0.46 -11.17
CA LEU A 273 -5.11 -0.51 -10.76
C LEU A 273 -4.07 0.11 -9.81
N TRP A 274 -3.85 1.42 -9.83
CA TRP A 274 -2.88 2.08 -8.97
C TRP A 274 -3.29 2.16 -7.49
N SER A 275 -4.54 1.84 -7.14
CA SER A 275 -4.97 1.69 -5.75
C SER A 275 -4.63 0.33 -5.15
N MET A 276 -4.07 -0.60 -5.94
CA MET A 276 -3.79 -2.00 -5.58
C MET A 276 -3.25 -2.19 -4.15
N SER A 277 -2.27 -1.37 -3.75
CA SER A 277 -1.58 -1.52 -2.46
C SER A 277 -2.18 -0.69 -1.31
N ALA A 278 -3.18 0.16 -1.60
CA ALA A 278 -3.82 1.04 -0.61
C ALA A 278 -4.77 0.29 0.34
N PHE A 279 -5.18 -0.92 0.00
CA PHE A 279 -6.25 -1.64 0.72
C PHE A 279 -5.79 -2.43 1.95
N THR A 280 -4.51 -2.40 2.32
CA THR A 280 -4.01 -3.14 3.50
C THR A 280 -4.79 -2.82 4.79
N LEU A 281 -5.20 -1.57 4.96
CA LEU A 281 -5.97 -1.10 6.12
C LEU A 281 -7.49 -1.32 6.00
N LEU A 282 -7.99 -1.82 4.86
CA LEU A 282 -9.42 -2.02 4.63
C LEU A 282 -10.11 -2.83 5.75
N PRO A 283 -9.56 -3.96 6.25
CA PRO A 283 -10.18 -4.70 7.35
C PRO A 283 -10.31 -3.88 8.63
N VAL A 284 -9.33 -3.03 8.92
CA VAL A 284 -9.37 -2.14 10.09
C VAL A 284 -10.52 -1.15 9.93
N MET A 285 -10.70 -0.56 8.74
CA MET A 285 -11.82 0.35 8.47
C MET A 285 -13.17 -0.34 8.62
N LEU A 286 -13.31 -1.56 8.12
CA LEU A 286 -14.58 -2.27 8.10
C LEU A 286 -14.98 -2.88 9.46
N LEU A 287 -14.01 -3.34 10.27
CA LEU A 287 -14.31 -4.21 11.41
C LEU A 287 -13.89 -3.65 12.77
N SER A 288 -13.03 -2.62 12.83
CA SER A 288 -12.48 -2.15 14.12
C SER A 288 -13.46 -1.35 14.97
N SER A 289 -14.63 -0.99 14.43
CA SER A 289 -15.65 -0.32 15.23
C SER A 289 -16.12 -1.23 16.36
N PRO A 290 -16.17 -0.75 17.61
CA PRO A 290 -16.77 -1.50 18.72
C PRO A 290 -18.28 -1.67 18.51
N LEU A 291 -18.90 -0.84 17.66
CA LEU A 291 -20.32 -0.91 17.31
C LEU A 291 -20.63 -1.95 16.23
N VAL A 292 -19.59 -2.53 15.61
CA VAL A 292 -19.73 -3.65 14.68
C VAL A 292 -19.61 -4.94 15.50
N ALA A 293 -20.72 -5.61 15.74
CA ALA A 293 -20.73 -6.94 16.33
C ALA A 293 -20.82 -7.99 15.21
N LEU A 294 -20.08 -9.09 15.37
CA LEU A 294 -20.24 -10.30 14.56
C LEU A 294 -20.78 -11.34 15.54
N THR A 295 -22.02 -11.80 15.37
CA THR A 295 -22.54 -12.85 16.24
C THR A 295 -22.46 -14.20 15.54
N ARG A 296 -22.06 -15.25 16.27
CA ARG A 296 -21.99 -16.63 15.75
C ARG A 296 -23.32 -17.16 15.19
N ARG A 297 -24.44 -16.52 15.53
CA ARG A 297 -25.79 -16.80 15.01
C ARG A 297 -25.97 -16.36 13.55
N ASP A 298 -25.05 -15.58 12.99
CA ASP A 298 -25.13 -15.04 11.64
C ASP A 298 -24.51 -15.96 10.56
N PHE A 299 -23.98 -17.12 10.96
CA PHE A 299 -23.51 -18.16 10.04
C PHE A 299 -24.50 -19.32 10.03
N PRO A 300 -25.05 -19.73 8.87
CA PRO A 300 -25.88 -20.93 8.81
C PRO A 300 -25.05 -22.15 9.22
N SER A 301 -25.59 -22.92 10.16
CA SER A 301 -25.07 -24.23 10.61
C SER A 301 -25.03 -25.24 9.49
#